data_AF-A0A4Q0MES9-F1
#
_entry.id   AF-A0A4Q0MES9-F1
#
_cell.length_a   1.000
_cell.length_b   1.000
_cell.length_c   1.000
_cell.angle_alpha   90.00
_cell.angle_beta   90.00
_cell.angle_gamma   90.00
#
_symmetry.space_group_name_H-M   'P 1'
#
loop_
_entity.id
_entity.type
_entity.pdbx_description
1 polymer ?
#
loop_
_entity_poly.entity_id
_entity_poly.type
_entity_poly.pdbx_seq_one_letter_code
_entity_poly.pdbx_strand_id
1 'polypeptide(L)'
;MKKWIFSTLLYLSVFVTVPTAAQHENKHIDAVKIEFLTKKLDLSPEEAQKFWPVYHNYQREMISIFKERRRARQLQKEANTPPDELKFETRILETKKRYRKEFQDVLPAQKADLVFPAEREFREWLINQLRERRQHP
;
A
#
# COMPACT_ATOMS: atom_id res chain seq x y z
N MET A 1 -47.66 -1.81 -46.65
CA MET A 1 -48.17 -3.08 -46.10
C MET A 1 -47.10 -3.74 -45.24
N LYS A 2 -47.50 -4.16 -44.04
CA LYS A 2 -46.86 -4.97 -42.97
C LYS A 2 -45.96 -6.09 -43.53
N LYS A 3 -44.81 -6.45 -42.95
CA LYS A 3 -44.59 -7.32 -41.76
C LYS A 3 -43.07 -7.28 -41.43
N TRP A 4 -42.57 -6.80 -40.30
CA TRP A 4 -42.37 -7.48 -39.00
C TRP A 4 -41.80 -8.91 -39.07
N ILE A 5 -40.47 -9.00 -39.00
CA ILE A 5 -39.68 -10.15 -38.50
C ILE A 5 -38.45 -9.51 -37.80
N PHE A 6 -38.53 -9.17 -36.52
CA PHE A 6 -38.12 -10.03 -35.41
C PHE A 6 -36.90 -10.90 -35.74
N SER A 7 -35.70 -10.31 -35.66
CA SER A 7 -34.48 -11.08 -35.43
C SER A 7 -33.78 -10.52 -34.20
N THR A 8 -34.29 -10.93 -33.05
CA THR A 8 -33.62 -11.10 -31.73
C THR A 8 -32.09 -11.03 -31.85
N LEU A 9 -31.38 -10.04 -31.29
CA LEU A 9 -31.26 -9.66 -29.87
C LEU A 9 -30.72 -10.84 -29.03
N LEU A 10 -29.40 -11.00 -29.01
CA LEU A 10 -28.67 -11.66 -27.94
C LEU A 10 -27.24 -11.10 -27.86
N TYR A 11 -27.11 -9.85 -27.40
CA TYR A 11 -25.84 -9.35 -26.88
C TYR A 11 -25.80 -9.72 -25.41
N LEU A 12 -25.19 -10.86 -25.10
CA LEU A 12 -24.95 -11.31 -23.73
C LEU A 12 -23.85 -10.43 -23.13
N SER A 13 -24.22 -9.23 -22.63
CA SER A 13 -23.34 -8.46 -21.76
C SER A 13 -23.29 -9.18 -20.42
N VAL A 14 -22.30 -10.06 -20.26
CA VAL A 14 -21.90 -10.55 -18.95
C VAL A 14 -21.40 -9.35 -18.17
N PHE A 15 -22.26 -8.78 -17.32
CA PHE A 15 -21.85 -7.84 -16.30
C PHE A 15 -21.02 -8.62 -15.27
N VAL A 16 -19.70 -8.57 -15.43
CA VAL A 16 -18.79 -8.97 -14.36
C VAL A 16 -18.93 -7.93 -13.26
N THR A 17 -19.70 -8.25 -12.23
CA THR A 17 -19.74 -7.46 -10.99
C THR A 17 -18.40 -7.62 -10.29
N VAL A 18 -17.48 -6.69 -10.55
CA VAL A 18 -16.25 -6.57 -9.76
C VAL A 18 -16.64 -6.05 -8.37
N PRO A 19 -16.23 -6.70 -7.27
CA PRO A 19 -16.56 -6.23 -5.93
C PRO A 19 -15.93 -4.85 -5.67
N THR A 20 -16.76 -3.81 -5.62
CA THR A 20 -16.34 -2.39 -5.52
C THR A 20 -15.97 -1.95 -4.10
N ALA A 21 -16.47 -2.62 -3.07
CA ALA A 21 -16.31 -2.21 -1.67
C ALA A 21 -14.84 -2.19 -1.22
N ALA A 22 -14.08 -3.27 -1.49
CA ALA A 22 -12.67 -3.35 -1.11
C ALA A 22 -11.78 -2.35 -1.86
N GLN A 23 -12.17 -1.98 -3.10
CA GLN A 23 -11.40 -1.01 -3.88
C GLN A 23 -11.62 0.43 -3.40
N HIS A 24 -12.81 0.75 -2.89
CA HIS A 24 -13.12 2.09 -2.37
C HIS A 24 -12.38 2.40 -1.06
N GLU A 25 -12.33 1.43 -0.13
CA GLU A 25 -11.65 1.60 1.16
C GLU A 25 -10.13 1.80 1.00
N ASN A 26 -9.49 1.02 0.12
CA ASN A 26 -8.05 1.15 -0.14
C ASN A 26 -7.68 2.53 -0.70
N LYS A 27 -8.49 3.06 -1.64
CA LYS A 27 -8.27 4.40 -2.21
C LYS A 27 -8.36 5.50 -1.16
N HIS A 28 -9.28 5.36 -0.20
CA HIS A 28 -9.42 6.33 0.88
C HIS A 28 -8.18 6.32 1.81
N ILE A 29 -7.70 5.14 2.20
CA ILE A 29 -6.49 5.00 3.03
C ILE A 29 -5.27 5.60 2.32
N ASP A 30 -5.11 5.36 1.01
CA ASP A 30 -4.01 5.93 0.24
C ASP A 30 -4.08 7.46 0.16
N ALA A 31 -5.27 8.04 -0.02
CA ALA A 31 -5.45 9.50 -0.01
C ALA A 31 -5.07 10.11 1.35
N VAL A 32 -5.53 9.50 2.44
CA VAL A 32 -5.20 9.95 3.81
C VAL A 32 -3.70 9.81 4.08
N LYS A 33 -3.06 8.75 3.60
CA LYS A 33 -1.62 8.57 3.70
C LYS A 33 -0.85 9.65 2.94
N ILE A 34 -1.29 9.98 1.73
CA ILE A 34 -0.69 11.04 0.91
C ILE A 34 -0.72 12.36 1.68
N GLU A 35 -1.89 12.73 2.19
CA GLU A 35 -2.06 13.94 2.98
C GLU A 35 -1.18 13.93 4.24
N PHE A 36 -1.16 12.81 4.98
CA PHE A 36 -0.38 12.68 6.21
C PHE A 36 1.12 12.86 5.95
N LEU A 37 1.67 12.15 4.96
CA LEU A 37 3.11 12.20 4.68
C LEU A 37 3.53 13.55 4.08
N THR A 38 2.72 14.13 3.19
CA THR A 38 2.98 15.48 2.65
C THR A 38 3.08 16.51 3.78
N LYS A 39 2.16 16.47 4.76
CA LYS A 39 2.19 17.35 5.93
C LYS A 39 3.37 17.05 6.86
N LYS A 40 3.61 15.76 7.16
CA LYS A 40 4.64 15.34 8.12
C LYS A 40 6.06 15.64 7.64
N LEU A 41 6.29 15.56 6.33
CA LEU A 41 7.58 15.82 5.70
C LEU A 41 7.71 17.27 5.18
N ASP A 42 6.65 18.06 5.30
CA ASP A 42 6.58 19.44 4.78
C ASP A 42 6.99 19.52 3.30
N LEU A 43 6.38 18.68 2.46
CA LEU A 43 6.77 18.59 1.05
C LEU A 43 6.27 19.80 0.26
N SER A 44 7.17 20.48 -0.44
CA SER A 44 6.79 21.43 -1.48
C SER A 44 6.14 20.70 -2.68
N PRO A 45 5.38 21.38 -3.55
CA PRO A 45 4.84 20.77 -4.76
C PRO A 45 5.92 20.10 -5.63
N GLU A 46 7.08 20.72 -5.77
CA GLU A 46 8.21 20.22 -6.56
C GLU A 46 8.87 19.01 -5.91
N GLU A 47 9.04 19.02 -4.59
CA GLU A 47 9.54 17.88 -3.82
C GLU A 47 8.56 16.70 -3.92
N ALA A 48 7.27 16.95 -3.73
CA ALA A 48 6.22 15.94 -3.79
C ALA A 48 6.21 15.22 -5.15
N GLN A 49 6.34 15.97 -6.25
CA GLN A 49 6.35 15.40 -7.61
C GLN A 49 7.49 14.40 -7.81
N LYS A 50 8.65 14.61 -7.18
CA LYS A 50 9.81 13.71 -7.25
C LYS A 50 9.76 12.60 -6.20
N PHE A 51 9.23 12.89 -5.01
CA PHE A 51 9.14 11.98 -3.88
C PHE A 51 8.18 10.80 -4.13
N TRP A 52 6.95 11.09 -4.60
CA TRP A 52 5.89 10.07 -4.69
C TRP A 52 6.26 8.86 -5.56
N PRO A 53 6.90 9.00 -6.73
CA PRO A 53 7.38 7.85 -7.50
C PRO A 53 8.32 6.92 -6.72
N VAL A 54 9.29 7.50 -5.98
CA VAL A 54 10.25 6.72 -5.17
C VAL A 54 9.54 6.06 -3.99
N TYR A 55 8.67 6.79 -3.31
CA TYR A 55 7.91 6.27 -2.17
C TYR A 55 6.97 5.13 -2.58
N HIS A 56 6.31 5.22 -3.73
CA HIS A 56 5.45 4.14 -4.22
C HIS A 56 6.23 2.85 -4.53
N ASN A 57 7.45 2.98 -5.07
CA ASN A 57 8.32 1.82 -5.29
C ASN A 57 8.74 1.19 -3.95
N TYR A 58 9.17 2.02 -2.99
CA TYR A 58 9.45 1.59 -1.61
C TYR A 58 8.26 0.84 -1.01
N GLN A 59 7.07 1.42 -1.06
CA GLN A 59 5.85 0.82 -0.51
C GLN A 59 5.56 -0.54 -1.17
N ARG A 60 5.65 -0.64 -2.50
CA ARG A 60 5.39 -1.89 -3.23
C ARG A 60 6.36 -3.00 -2.80
N GLU A 61 7.65 -2.67 -2.70
CA GLU A 61 8.66 -3.64 -2.29
C GLU A 61 8.48 -4.09 -0.84
N MET A 62 8.24 -3.15 0.07
CA MET A 62 7.95 -3.45 1.47
C MET A 62 6.71 -4.34 1.62
N ILE A 63 5.63 -4.05 0.88
CA ILE A 63 4.42 -4.89 0.85
C ILE A 63 4.76 -6.31 0.38
N SER A 64 5.58 -6.46 -0.66
CA SER A 64 6.02 -7.79 -1.13
C SER A 64 6.75 -8.55 -0.02
N ILE A 65 7.72 -7.92 0.62
CA ILE A 65 8.51 -8.53 1.70
C ILE A 65 7.60 -8.96 2.85
N PHE A 66 6.65 -8.11 3.27
CA PHE A 66 5.72 -8.46 4.34
C PHE A 66 4.74 -9.57 3.96
N LYS A 67 4.31 -9.62 2.70
CA LYS A 67 3.45 -10.69 2.18
C LYS A 67 4.18 -12.03 2.16
N GLU A 68 5.45 -12.04 1.73
CA GLU A 68 6.32 -13.21 1.76
C GLU A 68 6.59 -13.67 3.19
N ARG A 69 6.92 -12.74 4.11
CA ARG A 69 7.12 -13.01 5.54
C ARG A 69 5.89 -13.64 6.16
N ARG A 70 4.69 -13.13 5.86
CA ARG A 70 3.42 -13.68 6.35
C ARG A 70 3.20 -15.11 5.85
N ARG A 71 3.45 -15.37 4.56
CA ARG A 71 3.32 -16.72 3.96
C ARG A 71 4.30 -17.70 4.57
N ALA A 72 5.57 -17.30 4.74
CA ALA A 72 6.59 -18.13 5.38
C ALA A 72 6.18 -18.55 6.79
N ARG A 73 5.74 -17.58 7.61
CA ARG A 73 5.22 -17.85 8.96
C ARG A 73 4.04 -18.83 8.97
N GLN A 74 3.13 -18.72 8.01
CA GLN A 74 2.00 -19.64 7.89
C GLN A 74 2.48 -21.07 7.61
N LEU A 75 3.34 -21.25 6.60
CA LEU A 75 3.88 -22.56 6.22
C LEU A 75 4.70 -23.19 7.34
N GLN A 76 5.51 -22.39 8.04
CA GLN A 76 6.32 -22.85 9.17
C GLN A 76 5.47 -23.26 10.38
N LYS A 77 4.37 -22.54 10.64
CA LYS A 77 3.37 -22.94 11.63
C LYS A 77 2.73 -24.29 11.27
N GLU A 78 2.37 -24.49 10.01
CA GLU A 78 1.80 -25.76 9.52
C GLU A 78 2.81 -26.92 9.61
N ALA A 79 4.10 -26.63 9.38
CA ALA A 79 5.19 -27.60 9.46
C ALA A 79 5.82 -27.77 10.86
N ASN A 80 5.31 -27.09 11.90
CA ASN A 80 5.90 -27.05 13.26
C ASN A 80 7.41 -26.71 13.28
N THR A 81 7.84 -25.78 12.43
CA THR A 81 9.22 -25.31 12.34
C THR A 81 9.32 -23.84 12.73
N PRO A 82 10.45 -23.38 13.30
CA PRO A 82 10.61 -21.98 13.65
C PRO A 82 10.75 -21.10 12.39
N PRO A 83 10.16 -19.89 12.38
CA PRO A 83 10.33 -18.97 11.28
C PRO A 83 11.73 -18.37 11.21
N ASP A 84 12.32 -18.36 10.01
CA ASP A 84 13.56 -17.64 9.70
C ASP A 84 13.30 -16.12 9.65
N GLU A 85 13.16 -15.56 10.84
CA GLU A 85 12.76 -14.17 11.06
C GLU A 85 13.89 -13.19 10.71
N LEU A 86 15.13 -13.58 11.00
CA LEU A 86 16.33 -12.78 10.76
C LEU A 86 16.50 -12.50 9.27
N LYS A 87 16.26 -13.48 8.38
CA LYS A 87 16.30 -13.28 6.93
C LYS A 87 15.41 -12.12 6.46
N PHE A 88 14.19 -12.03 6.99
CA PHE A 88 13.27 -10.96 6.61
C PHE A 88 13.67 -9.61 7.23
N GLU A 89 14.18 -9.60 8.46
CA GLU A 89 14.68 -8.39 9.10
C GLU A 89 15.87 -7.79 8.36
N THR A 90 16.85 -8.62 7.97
CA THR A 90 17.97 -8.20 7.13
C THR A 90 17.48 -7.61 5.81
N ARG A 91 16.56 -8.29 5.11
CA ARG A 91 16.04 -7.79 3.82
C ARG A 91 15.31 -6.47 3.98
N ILE A 92 14.50 -6.30 5.03
CA ILE A 92 13.82 -5.03 5.32
C ILE A 92 14.85 -3.91 5.57
N LEU A 93 15.89 -4.19 6.34
CA LEU A 93 16.92 -3.20 6.66
C LEU A 93 17.69 -2.77 5.41
N GLU A 94 18.10 -3.72 4.56
CA GLU A 94 18.81 -3.44 3.32
C GLU A 94 17.94 -2.66 2.32
N THR A 95 16.65 -3.02 2.19
CA THR A 95 15.69 -2.23 1.41
C THR A 95 15.57 -0.81 1.95
N LYS A 96 15.45 -0.62 3.28
CA LYS A 96 15.42 0.73 3.88
C LYS A 96 16.70 1.52 3.64
N LYS A 97 17.88 0.90 3.74
CA LYS A 97 19.16 1.56 3.46
C LYS A 97 19.25 2.05 2.02
N ARG A 98 18.79 1.23 1.06
CA ARG A 98 18.77 1.61 -0.36
C ARG A 98 17.82 2.78 -0.61
N TYR A 99 16.57 2.67 -0.18
CA TYR A 99 15.60 3.74 -0.38
C TYR A 99 15.93 5.01 0.39
N ARG A 100 16.67 4.95 1.51
CA ARG A 100 17.19 6.16 2.16
C ARG A 100 18.02 6.99 1.17
N LYS A 101 18.91 6.34 0.40
CA LYS A 101 19.72 7.02 -0.61
C LYS A 101 18.84 7.60 -1.72
N GLU A 102 17.90 6.81 -2.24
CA GLU A 102 16.96 7.27 -3.27
C GLU A 102 16.09 8.45 -2.80
N PHE A 103 15.70 8.47 -1.52
CA PHE A 103 14.99 9.62 -0.93
C PHE A 103 15.89 10.84 -0.80
N GLN A 104 17.18 10.68 -0.49
CA GLN A 104 18.14 11.77 -0.43
C GLN A 104 18.43 12.39 -1.82
N ASP A 105 18.21 11.65 -2.90
CA ASP A 105 18.34 12.16 -4.27
C ASP A 105 17.18 13.10 -4.67
N VAL A 106 16.03 12.96 -4.00
CA VAL A 106 14.79 13.70 -4.33
C VAL A 106 14.32 14.65 -3.23
N LEU A 107 14.87 14.55 -2.02
CA LEU A 107 14.56 15.38 -0.85
C LEU A 107 15.83 15.84 -0.13
N PRO A 108 15.79 16.99 0.56
CA PRO A 108 16.82 17.35 1.54
C PRO A 108 17.06 16.23 2.55
N ALA A 109 18.31 16.02 2.95
CA ALA A 109 18.70 14.90 3.81
C ALA A 109 17.89 14.78 5.11
N GLN A 110 17.56 15.93 5.73
CA GLN A 110 16.73 15.98 6.93
C GLN A 110 15.32 15.40 6.68
N LYS A 111 14.69 15.73 5.55
CA LYS A 111 13.36 15.20 5.18
C LYS A 111 13.43 13.73 4.77
N ALA A 112 14.47 13.34 4.04
CA ALA A 112 14.68 11.95 3.60
C ALA A 112 14.77 10.97 4.79
N ASP A 113 15.46 11.35 5.87
CA ASP A 113 15.55 10.53 7.08
C ASP A 113 14.23 10.45 7.87
N LEU A 114 13.33 11.43 7.69
CA LEU A 114 12.00 11.47 8.32
C LEU A 114 10.97 10.57 7.63
N VAL A 115 11.23 10.09 6.41
CA VAL A 115 10.27 9.25 5.66
C VAL A 115 9.90 7.98 6.44
N PHE A 116 10.89 7.28 7.01
CA PHE A 116 10.65 6.04 7.75
C PHE A 116 9.88 6.22 9.07
N PRO A 117 10.23 7.18 9.95
CA PRO A 117 9.43 7.43 11.14
C PRO A 117 8.02 7.96 10.80
N ALA A 118 7.87 8.84 9.81
CA ALA A 118 6.56 9.32 9.35
C ALA A 118 5.66 8.15 8.89
N GLU A 119 6.22 7.24 8.11
CA GLU A 119 5.51 6.04 7.65
C GLU A 119 5.13 5.09 8.81
N ARG A 120 5.99 4.97 9.84
CA ARG A 120 5.66 4.18 11.03
C ARG A 120 4.52 4.81 11.81
N GLU A 121 4.59 6.11 12.04
CA GLU A 121 3.56 6.89 12.75
C GLU A 121 2.22 6.81 12.04
N PHE A 122 2.20 6.95 10.71
CA PHE A 122 0.97 6.75 9.92
C PHE A 122 0.36 5.37 10.15
N ARG A 123 1.18 4.30 10.13
CA ARG A 123 0.69 2.93 10.35
C ARG A 123 0.13 2.73 11.76
N GLU A 124 0.79 3.28 12.78
CA GLU A 124 0.32 3.22 14.16
C GLU A 124 -1.01 3.95 14.32
N TRP A 125 -1.10 5.16 13.78
CA TRP A 125 -2.34 5.94 13.73
C TRP A 125 -3.46 5.19 13.01
N LEU A 126 -3.19 4.63 11.83
CA LEU A 126 -4.18 3.87 11.05
C LEU A 126 -4.69 2.64 11.82
N ILE A 127 -3.80 1.91 12.51
CA ILE A 127 -4.19 0.76 13.33
C ILE A 127 -5.12 1.19 14.46
N ASN A 128 -4.84 2.31 15.13
CA ASN A 128 -5.68 2.83 16.20
C ASN A 128 -7.06 3.25 15.67
N GLN A 129 -7.11 3.97 14.54
CA GLN A 129 -8.36 4.34 13.89
C GLN A 129 -9.21 3.13 13.49
N LEU A 130 -8.59 2.07 12.96
CA LEU A 130 -9.28 0.82 12.61
C LEU A 130 -9.71 0.00 13.83
N ARG A 131 -9.12 0.22 15.01
CA ARG A 131 -9.56 -0.38 16.27
C ARG A 131 -10.75 0.37 16.85
N GLU A 132 -10.70 1.70 16.88
CA GLU A 132 -11.79 2.57 17.37
C GLU A 132 -13.09 2.33 16.59
N ARG A 133 -13.02 2.30 15.25
CA ARG A 133 -14.18 1.99 14.39
C ARG A 133 -14.79 0.61 14.65
N ARG A 134 -13.99 -0.36 15.11
CA ARG A 134 -14.50 -1.69 15.48
C ARG A 134 -15.15 -1.72 16.85
N GLN A 135 -14.77 -0.83 17.76
CA GLN A 135 -15.34 -0.72 19.10
C GLN A 135 -16.62 0.14 19.12
N HIS A 136 -16.76 1.06 18.18
CA HIS A 136 -17.92 1.94 18.02
C HIS A 136 -18.48 1.83 16.57
N PRO A 137 -19.21 0.74 16.25
CA PRO A 137 -19.78 0.50 14.92
C PRO A 137 -20.92 1.45 14.56
#